data_AF-G1UY62-F1
#
_entry.id   AF-G1UY62-F1
#
_cell.length_a   1.000
_cell.length_b   1.000
_cell.length_c   1.000
_cell.angle_alpha   90.00
_cell.angle_beta   90.00
_cell.angle_gamma   90.00
#
_symmetry.space_group_name_H-M   'P 1'
#
loop_
_entity.id
_entity.type
_entity.pdbx_description
1 polymer ?
#
loop_
_entity_poly.entity_id
_entity_poly.type
_entity_poly.pdbx_seq_one_letter_code
_entity_poly.pdbx_strand_id
1 'polypeptide(L)'
;MSCAVNVSGAWKYAKQAYVNVGGSWKPCQNIYVNVSGAWKPLYTYSYATGNWGACSANCGGGTQTRTVTCQRRDATNSNLDVQTVADSFCAAHGLTKPTTSQSCNTQSCTECKGTGSYGGNCDGSGAQYGIGHRHQQLKLAYVDMYSTRIYWNGSVVVSDDSQFVDTLTAGGYVYTKNGASQVDYCSAGDYTNSWWEETLYPVCRTPV
;
A
#
# COMPACT_ATOMS: atom_id res chain seq x y z
N MET A 1 -6.82 -41.71 -17.97
CA MET A 1 -7.82 -42.32 -18.87
C MET A 1 -9.11 -41.52 -18.69
N SER A 2 -9.29 -40.46 -19.47
CA SER A 2 -10.43 -39.55 -19.30
C SER A 2 -11.75 -40.29 -19.47
N CYS A 3 -12.75 -40.02 -18.63
CA CYS A 3 -14.03 -40.74 -18.71
C CYS A 3 -14.80 -40.33 -19.96
N ALA A 4 -14.90 -41.26 -20.91
CA ALA A 4 -15.72 -41.12 -22.09
C ALA A 4 -17.04 -41.87 -21.92
N VAL A 5 -18.12 -41.27 -22.40
CA VAL A 5 -19.43 -41.90 -22.55
C VAL A 5 -19.67 -42.21 -24.02
N ASN A 6 -20.20 -43.40 -24.31
CA ASN A 6 -20.60 -43.74 -25.67
C ASN A 6 -21.98 -43.14 -25.94
N VAL A 7 -22.05 -42.25 -26.93
CA VAL A 7 -23.29 -41.61 -27.38
C VAL A 7 -23.50 -42.00 -28.83
N SER A 8 -24.42 -42.92 -29.08
CA SER A 8 -24.79 -43.40 -30.41
C SER A 8 -23.61 -43.95 -31.22
N GLY A 9 -22.74 -44.74 -30.57
CA GLY A 9 -21.56 -45.35 -31.20
C GLY A 9 -20.30 -44.48 -31.18
N ALA A 10 -20.40 -43.21 -30.77
CA ALA A 10 -19.25 -42.31 -30.65
C ALA A 10 -18.84 -42.11 -29.19
N TRP A 11 -17.56 -42.27 -28.88
CA TRP A 11 -17.00 -41.95 -27.57
C TRP A 11 -16.85 -40.43 -27.41
N LYS A 12 -17.47 -39.86 -26.38
CA LYS A 12 -17.39 -38.44 -26.04
C LYS A 12 -16.91 -38.26 -24.61
N TYR A 13 -16.00 -37.32 -24.38
CA TYR A 13 -15.55 -37.01 -23.01
C TYR A 13 -16.66 -36.35 -22.20
N ALA A 14 -16.93 -36.89 -21.01
CA ALA A 14 -17.88 -36.31 -20.09
C ALA A 14 -17.26 -35.04 -19.48
N LYS A 15 -17.85 -33.86 -19.78
CA LYS A 15 -17.44 -32.59 -19.16
C LYS A 15 -18.15 -32.36 -17.82
N GLN A 16 -19.45 -32.61 -17.77
CA GLN A 16 -20.29 -32.39 -16.60
C GLN A 16 -21.58 -33.20 -16.74
N ALA A 17 -22.01 -33.86 -15.67
CA ALA A 17 -23.32 -34.50 -15.62
C ALA A 17 -24.33 -33.57 -14.95
N TYR A 18 -25.59 -33.67 -15.39
CA TYR A 18 -26.71 -32.95 -14.82
C TYR A 18 -27.83 -33.92 -14.51
N VAL A 19 -28.58 -33.64 -13.45
CA VAL A 19 -29.81 -34.35 -13.07
C VAL A 19 -30.97 -33.38 -13.12
N ASN A 20 -32.11 -33.83 -13.64
CA ASN A 20 -33.34 -33.04 -13.64
C ASN A 20 -34.07 -33.26 -12.30
N VAL A 21 -34.25 -32.18 -11.55
CA VAL A 21 -34.99 -32.19 -10.27
C VAL A 21 -36.14 -31.20 -10.39
N GLY A 22 -37.36 -31.70 -10.50
CA GLY A 22 -38.57 -30.87 -10.61
C GLY A 22 -38.57 -29.94 -11.82
N GLY A 23 -38.11 -30.40 -12.98
CA GLY A 23 -38.01 -29.61 -14.21
C GLY A 23 -36.74 -28.77 -14.32
N SER A 24 -35.94 -28.67 -13.27
CA SER A 24 -34.69 -27.90 -13.27
C SER A 24 -33.46 -28.79 -13.38
N TRP A 25 -32.61 -28.54 -14.37
CA TRP A 25 -31.33 -29.23 -14.51
C TRP A 25 -30.32 -28.70 -13.49
N LYS A 26 -29.84 -29.59 -12.61
CA LYS A 26 -28.84 -29.29 -11.58
C LYS A 26 -27.55 -30.07 -11.86
N PRO A 27 -26.36 -29.45 -11.67
CA PRO A 27 -25.11 -30.14 -11.92
C PRO A 27 -24.83 -31.18 -10.83
N CYS A 28 -24.37 -32.37 -11.26
CA CYS A 28 -23.84 -33.38 -10.36
C CYS A 28 -22.42 -32.97 -9.95
N GLN A 29 -22.24 -32.53 -8.70
CA GLN A 29 -20.95 -32.06 -8.18
C GLN A 29 -20.03 -33.20 -7.72
N ASN A 30 -20.61 -34.34 -7.36
CA ASN A 30 -19.89 -35.51 -6.85
C ASN A 30 -20.18 -36.71 -7.75
N ILE A 31 -19.26 -36.99 -8.67
CA ILE A 31 -19.32 -38.15 -9.54
C ILE A 31 -18.13 -39.04 -9.18
N TYR A 32 -18.38 -40.32 -8.92
CA TYR A 32 -17.35 -41.28 -8.61
C TYR A 32 -17.27 -42.34 -9.71
N VAL A 33 -16.05 -42.78 -10.00
CA VAL A 33 -15.78 -43.87 -10.93
C VAL A 33 -15.09 -45.00 -10.18
N ASN A 34 -15.47 -46.23 -10.51
CA ASN A 34 -14.82 -47.41 -9.96
C ASN A 34 -13.60 -47.75 -10.84
N VAL A 35 -12.41 -47.71 -10.25
CA VAL A 35 -11.15 -48.06 -10.91
C VAL A 35 -10.53 -49.22 -10.16
N SER A 36 -10.61 -50.42 -10.74
CA SER A 36 -10.08 -51.66 -10.16
C SER A 36 -10.60 -51.94 -8.74
N GLY A 37 -11.89 -51.75 -8.51
CA GLY A 37 -12.54 -51.98 -7.21
C GLY A 37 -12.49 -50.79 -6.24
N ALA A 38 -11.75 -49.72 -6.56
CA ALA A 38 -11.69 -48.51 -5.74
C ALA A 38 -12.56 -47.40 -6.34
N TRP A 39 -13.48 -46.84 -5.54
CA TRP A 39 -14.23 -45.65 -5.91
C TRP A 39 -13.35 -44.40 -5.77
N LYS A 40 -13.17 -43.67 -6.87
CA LYS A 40 -12.41 -42.43 -6.92
C LYS A 40 -13.28 -41.30 -7.46
N PRO A 41 -13.12 -40.06 -6.95
CA PRO A 41 -13.82 -38.93 -7.54
C PRO A 41 -13.35 -38.75 -8.98
N LEU A 42 -14.30 -38.48 -9.88
CA LEU A 42 -14.03 -38.21 -11.29
C LEU A 42 -13.22 -36.93 -11.46
N TYR A 43 -13.54 -35.91 -10.64
CA TYR A 43 -12.90 -34.63 -10.68
C TYR A 43 -12.31 -34.25 -9.34
N THR A 44 -11.19 -33.52 -9.41
CA THR A 44 -10.63 -32.78 -8.27
C THR A 44 -10.87 -31.29 -8.49
N TYR A 45 -11.10 -30.57 -7.41
CA TYR A 45 -11.35 -29.13 -7.45
C TYR A 45 -10.25 -28.41 -6.66
N SER A 46 -9.85 -27.23 -7.14
CA SER A 46 -8.89 -26.37 -6.46
C SER A 46 -9.13 -24.92 -6.84
N TYR A 47 -8.93 -23.99 -5.91
CA TYR A 47 -8.85 -22.58 -6.27
C TYR A 47 -7.50 -22.26 -6.91
N ALA A 48 -7.53 -21.52 -8.01
CA ALA A 48 -6.36 -20.89 -8.58
C ALA A 48 -6.45 -19.37 -8.37
N THR A 49 -5.32 -18.78 -7.99
CA THR A 49 -5.21 -17.34 -7.77
C THR A 49 -4.37 -16.72 -8.88
N GLY A 50 -4.85 -15.65 -9.49
CA GLY A 50 -4.02 -14.78 -10.32
C GLY A 50 -3.07 -13.94 -9.48
N ASN A 51 -2.19 -13.23 -10.18
CA ASN A 51 -1.33 -12.22 -9.57
C ASN A 51 -2.19 -11.08 -8.99
N TRP A 52 -1.66 -10.42 -7.97
CA TRP A 52 -2.22 -9.16 -7.51
C TRP A 52 -2.09 -8.08 -8.59
N GLY A 53 -3.15 -7.31 -8.78
CA GLY A 53 -3.13 -6.11 -9.60
C GLY A 53 -2.36 -4.98 -8.92
N ALA A 54 -2.30 -3.83 -9.59
CA ALA A 54 -1.71 -2.63 -8.99
C ALA A 54 -2.49 -2.20 -7.73
N CYS A 55 -1.75 -1.66 -6.76
CA CYS A 55 -2.36 -1.04 -5.59
C CYS A 55 -3.14 0.22 -5.99
N SER A 56 -4.29 0.46 -5.37
CA SER A 56 -5.10 1.66 -5.62
C SER A 56 -4.42 2.98 -5.21
N ALA A 57 -3.39 2.92 -4.38
CA ALA A 57 -2.62 4.06 -3.91
C ALA A 57 -1.13 3.70 -3.82
N ASN A 58 -0.24 4.66 -4.02
CA ASN A 58 1.23 4.45 -3.95
C ASN A 58 1.80 4.61 -2.52
N CYS A 59 1.02 5.16 -1.60
CA CYS A 59 1.32 5.36 -0.18
C CYS A 59 -0.01 5.63 0.56
N GLY A 60 0.04 5.72 1.89
CA GLY A 60 -1.11 6.08 2.74
C GLY A 60 -2.14 4.98 2.93
N GLY A 61 -1.86 3.77 2.44
CA GLY A 61 -2.79 2.65 2.43
C GLY A 61 -3.67 2.64 1.18
N GLY A 62 -3.61 1.52 0.47
CA GLY A 62 -4.48 1.22 -0.66
C GLY A 62 -4.97 -0.22 -0.63
N THR A 63 -5.72 -0.60 -1.65
CA THR A 63 -6.22 -1.96 -1.85
C THR A 63 -5.77 -2.46 -3.22
N GLN A 64 -5.33 -3.71 -3.27
CA GLN A 64 -5.09 -4.43 -4.52
C GLN A 64 -6.02 -5.63 -4.59
N THR A 65 -6.42 -6.00 -5.81
CA THR A 65 -7.31 -7.13 -6.07
C THR A 65 -6.60 -8.18 -6.90
N ARG A 66 -7.06 -9.43 -6.80
CA ARG A 66 -6.59 -10.53 -7.67
C ARG A 66 -7.77 -11.36 -8.13
N THR A 67 -7.59 -12.07 -9.23
CA THR A 67 -8.55 -13.07 -9.69
C THR A 67 -8.44 -14.34 -8.85
N VAL A 68 -9.57 -14.95 -8.53
CA VAL A 68 -9.65 -16.24 -7.85
C VAL A 68 -10.70 -17.07 -8.57
N THR A 69 -10.29 -18.18 -9.16
CA THR A 69 -11.18 -19.05 -9.96
C THR A 69 -11.19 -20.46 -9.39
N CYS A 70 -12.37 -21.08 -9.34
CA CYS A 70 -12.47 -22.51 -9.06
C CYS A 70 -12.09 -23.29 -10.31
N GLN A 71 -11.11 -24.17 -10.19
CA GLN A 71 -10.64 -25.03 -11.26
C GLN A 71 -11.01 -26.48 -10.99
N ARG A 72 -11.41 -27.17 -12.05
CA ARG A 72 -11.69 -28.60 -12.09
C ARG A 72 -10.60 -29.31 -12.90
N ARG A 73 -10.07 -30.42 -12.37
CA ARG A 73 -9.15 -31.34 -13.05
C ARG A 73 -9.70 -32.76 -13.06
N ASP A 74 -9.50 -33.46 -14.18
CA ASP A 74 -9.78 -34.90 -14.26
C ASP A 74 -8.79 -35.67 -13.38
N ALA A 75 -9.30 -36.51 -12.47
CA ALA A 75 -8.49 -37.28 -11.54
C ALA A 75 -7.58 -38.33 -12.23
N THR A 76 -7.82 -38.61 -13.52
CA THR A 76 -7.14 -39.67 -14.26
C THR A 76 -6.16 -39.17 -15.34
N ASN A 77 -6.06 -37.85 -15.55
CA ASN A 77 -5.11 -37.20 -16.46
C ASN A 77 -4.76 -35.81 -15.91
N SER A 78 -3.68 -35.73 -15.13
CA SER A 78 -3.45 -34.63 -14.20
C SER A 78 -3.10 -33.27 -14.83
N ASN A 79 -2.77 -33.21 -16.13
CA ASN A 79 -2.09 -32.03 -16.69
C ASN A 79 -2.68 -31.43 -17.98
N LEU A 80 -3.74 -32.02 -18.58
CA LEU A 80 -4.19 -31.61 -19.93
C LEU A 80 -5.58 -30.95 -20.00
N ASP A 81 -6.38 -30.97 -18.93
CA ASP A 81 -7.75 -30.41 -18.98
C ASP A 81 -8.14 -29.71 -17.66
N VAL A 82 -7.55 -28.53 -17.43
CA VAL A 82 -7.95 -27.64 -16.34
C VAL A 82 -9.09 -26.77 -16.85
N GLN A 83 -10.26 -26.89 -16.22
CA GLN A 83 -11.45 -26.12 -16.59
C GLN A 83 -11.85 -25.18 -15.45
N THR A 84 -12.04 -23.90 -15.76
CA THR A 84 -12.64 -22.95 -14.82
C THR A 84 -14.13 -23.26 -14.69
N VAL A 85 -14.59 -23.47 -13.47
CA VAL A 85 -15.99 -23.78 -13.12
C VAL A 85 -16.50 -22.78 -12.08
N ALA A 86 -17.80 -22.82 -11.80
CA ALA A 86 -18.40 -21.95 -10.79
C ALA A 86 -17.84 -22.23 -9.38
N ASP A 87 -17.74 -21.19 -8.55
CA ASP A 87 -17.22 -21.31 -7.17
C ASP A 87 -17.97 -22.31 -6.30
N SER A 88 -19.25 -22.55 -6.61
CA SER A 88 -20.10 -23.52 -5.92
C SER A 88 -19.52 -24.94 -5.95
N PHE A 89 -18.71 -25.28 -6.96
CA PHE A 89 -18.04 -26.59 -7.01
C PHE A 89 -16.94 -26.70 -5.96
N CYS A 90 -16.09 -25.69 -5.82
CA CYS A 90 -15.05 -25.69 -4.79
C CYS A 90 -15.67 -25.60 -3.39
N ALA A 91 -16.71 -24.78 -3.21
CA ALA A 91 -17.43 -24.66 -1.94
C ALA A 91 -18.09 -25.97 -1.49
N ALA A 92 -18.71 -26.71 -2.41
CA ALA A 92 -19.32 -28.01 -2.12
C ALA A 92 -18.29 -29.09 -1.71
N HIS A 93 -17.03 -28.89 -2.08
CA HIS A 93 -15.89 -29.75 -1.69
C HIS A 93 -15.16 -29.23 -0.44
N GLY A 94 -15.76 -28.29 0.29
CA GLY A 94 -15.21 -27.77 1.56
C GLY A 94 -13.97 -26.88 1.38
N LEU A 95 -13.72 -26.40 0.17
CA LEU A 95 -12.56 -25.54 -0.11
C LEU A 95 -12.88 -24.09 0.27
N THR A 96 -11.99 -23.46 1.02
CA THR A 96 -12.09 -22.03 1.36
C THR A 96 -11.60 -21.19 0.20
N LYS A 97 -12.45 -20.28 -0.30
CA LYS A 97 -12.06 -19.34 -1.36
C LYS A 97 -10.97 -18.39 -0.84
N PRO A 98 -9.80 -18.31 -1.51
CA PRO A 98 -8.77 -17.34 -1.17
C PRO A 98 -9.29 -15.90 -1.23
N THR A 99 -8.68 -15.01 -0.45
CA THR A 99 -9.01 -13.59 -0.46
C THR A 99 -8.79 -12.99 -1.85
N THR A 100 -9.77 -12.20 -2.32
CA THR A 100 -9.72 -11.49 -3.61
C THR A 100 -9.16 -10.08 -3.49
N SER A 101 -8.95 -9.61 -2.28
CA SER A 101 -8.51 -8.26 -1.95
C SER A 101 -7.54 -8.30 -0.77
N GLN A 102 -6.53 -7.42 -0.78
CA GLN A 102 -5.66 -7.18 0.37
C GLN A 102 -5.19 -5.73 0.41
N SER A 103 -4.82 -5.27 1.61
CA SER A 103 -4.16 -3.98 1.79
C SER A 103 -2.79 -3.98 1.15
N CYS A 104 -2.38 -2.82 0.64
CA CYS A 104 -1.07 -2.59 0.04
C CYS A 104 -0.63 -1.15 0.29
N ASN A 105 0.66 -0.89 0.09
CA ASN A 105 1.27 0.44 0.19
C ASN A 105 0.90 1.20 1.47
N THR A 106 1.04 0.53 2.62
CA THR A 106 0.67 1.03 3.95
C THR A 106 1.69 1.99 4.55
N GLN A 107 2.81 2.24 3.88
CA GLN A 107 3.75 3.30 4.25
C GLN A 107 3.06 4.67 4.22
N SER A 108 3.42 5.57 5.12
CA SER A 108 2.90 6.94 5.09
C SER A 108 3.40 7.68 3.84
N CYS A 109 2.65 8.68 3.38
CA CYS A 109 3.02 9.46 2.21
C CYS A 109 4.05 10.55 2.55
N THR A 110 4.78 11.01 1.53
CA THR A 110 5.48 12.29 1.61
C THR A 110 4.47 13.41 1.72
N GLU A 111 4.64 14.27 2.73
CA GLU A 111 3.76 15.39 3.00
C GLU A 111 4.54 16.69 2.95
N CYS A 112 4.15 17.61 2.06
CA CYS A 112 4.77 18.92 1.92
C CYS A 112 3.84 20.02 2.46
N LYS A 113 4.39 20.90 3.28
CA LYS A 113 3.67 22.02 3.92
C LYS A 113 4.56 23.26 3.96
N GLY A 114 3.95 24.43 3.98
CA GLY A 114 4.64 25.71 4.06
C GLY A 114 3.68 26.82 4.40
N THR A 115 3.37 26.96 5.69
CA THR A 115 2.57 28.08 6.18
C THR A 115 3.34 28.67 7.36
N GLY A 116 4.10 29.71 7.05
CA GLY A 116 4.76 30.52 8.06
C GLY A 116 3.86 31.66 8.47
N SER A 117 3.53 31.69 9.75
CA SER A 117 3.14 32.92 10.41
C SER A 117 3.73 32.83 11.80
N TYR A 118 4.78 33.59 12.07
CA TYR A 118 5.35 33.70 13.41
C TYR A 118 4.41 34.37 14.44
N GLY A 119 3.16 34.66 14.07
CA GLY A 119 2.14 35.19 15.00
C GLY A 119 2.46 36.58 15.55
N GLY A 120 3.34 37.33 14.90
CA GLY A 120 3.79 38.66 15.34
C GLY A 120 4.99 38.66 16.29
N ASN A 121 5.49 37.50 16.74
CA ASN A 121 6.69 37.39 17.56
C ASN A 121 7.76 36.55 16.87
N CYS A 122 8.90 37.18 16.61
CA CYS A 122 10.09 36.51 16.14
C CYS A 122 10.79 35.80 17.29
N ASP A 123 10.19 34.76 17.88
CA ASP A 123 10.86 33.86 18.84
C ASP A 123 11.00 32.43 18.31
N GLY A 124 10.39 32.15 17.14
CA GLY A 124 10.35 30.83 16.54
C GLY A 124 9.45 29.88 17.32
N SER A 125 8.39 30.35 17.96
CA SER A 125 7.39 29.49 18.63
C SER A 125 5.99 29.52 17.98
N GLY A 126 5.86 30.18 16.81
CA GLY A 126 4.57 30.35 16.13
C GLY A 126 4.42 29.66 14.77
N ALA A 127 5.52 29.29 14.10
CA ALA A 127 5.44 28.74 12.75
C ALA A 127 4.76 27.36 12.74
N GLN A 128 3.71 27.20 11.93
CA GLN A 128 2.95 25.95 11.84
C GLN A 128 3.73 24.87 11.09
N TYR A 129 4.26 25.21 9.91
CA TYR A 129 5.03 24.30 9.08
C TYR A 129 6.15 25.03 8.35
N GLY A 130 7.36 24.47 8.40
CA GLY A 130 8.46 24.93 7.57
C GLY A 130 9.83 24.49 8.08
N ILE A 131 10.84 24.73 7.26
CA ILE A 131 12.25 24.63 7.64
C ILE A 131 12.80 26.04 7.77
N GLY A 132 13.20 26.41 8.99
CA GLY A 132 13.71 27.71 9.36
C GLY A 132 15.23 27.69 9.40
N HIS A 133 15.87 28.57 8.64
CA HIS A 133 17.30 28.85 8.76
C HIS A 133 17.47 30.11 9.59
N ARG A 134 18.01 29.97 10.80
CA ARG A 134 18.19 31.04 11.77
C ARG A 134 19.65 31.46 11.89
N HIS A 135 19.94 32.71 11.58
CA HIS A 135 21.23 33.34 11.87
C HIS A 135 21.08 34.22 13.11
N GLN A 136 21.95 34.03 14.10
CA GLN A 136 22.02 34.84 15.31
C GLN A 136 23.44 35.39 15.48
N GLN A 137 23.54 36.68 15.76
CA GLN A 137 24.80 37.35 16.01
C GLN A 137 24.85 37.94 17.42
N LEU A 138 25.96 37.69 18.12
CA LEU A 138 26.29 38.28 19.42
C LEU A 138 27.49 39.21 19.24
N LYS A 139 27.22 40.52 19.00
CA LYS A 139 28.27 41.47 18.60
C LYS A 139 29.32 41.71 19.68
N LEU A 140 28.91 41.79 20.95
CA LEU A 140 29.83 41.96 22.08
C LEU A 140 30.77 40.75 22.29
N ALA A 141 30.36 39.57 21.80
CA ALA A 141 31.14 38.34 21.92
C ALA A 141 31.87 37.96 20.62
N TYR A 142 31.66 38.68 19.51
CA TYR A 142 32.15 38.32 18.18
C TYR A 142 31.77 36.88 17.75
N VAL A 143 30.52 36.48 18.01
CA VAL A 143 30.03 35.14 17.68
C VAL A 143 28.89 35.22 16.66
N ASP A 144 28.97 34.39 15.64
CA ASP A 144 27.90 34.09 14.69
C ASP A 144 27.45 32.64 14.87
N MET A 145 26.14 32.45 14.97
CA MET A 145 25.50 31.17 15.19
C MET A 145 24.49 30.91 14.08
N TYR A 146 24.53 29.72 13.52
CA TYR A 146 23.61 29.29 12.48
C TYR A 146 22.90 28.04 12.97
N SER A 147 21.57 28.02 12.81
CA SER A 147 20.80 26.83 13.12
C SER A 147 19.72 26.59 12.08
N THR A 148 19.38 25.32 11.88
CA THR A 148 18.18 24.90 11.17
C THR A 148 17.17 24.37 12.17
N ARG A 149 15.92 24.86 12.09
CA ARG A 149 14.79 24.37 12.87
C ARG A 149 13.70 23.85 11.94
N ILE A 150 13.10 22.71 12.29
CA ILE A 150 11.93 22.20 11.59
C ILE A 150 10.70 22.42 12.44
N TYR A 151 9.73 23.13 11.87
CA TYR A 151 8.42 23.36 12.45
C TYR A 151 7.42 22.39 11.83
N TRP A 152 6.71 21.66 12.68
CA TRP A 152 5.64 20.78 12.25
C TRP A 152 4.48 20.81 13.26
N ASN A 153 3.28 21.17 12.80
CA ASN A 153 2.11 21.39 13.64
C ASN A 153 2.36 22.40 14.78
N GLY A 154 3.11 23.47 14.53
CA GLY A 154 3.36 24.54 15.50
C GLY A 154 4.45 24.24 16.54
N SER A 155 5.15 23.11 16.43
CA SER A 155 6.24 22.73 17.35
C SER A 155 7.56 22.55 16.61
N VAL A 156 8.68 22.86 17.27
CA VAL A 156 10.02 22.51 16.77
C VAL A 156 10.23 21.01 16.94
N VAL A 157 10.30 20.27 15.84
CA VAL A 157 10.49 18.81 15.83
C VAL A 157 11.94 18.40 15.60
N VAL A 158 12.75 19.29 15.01
CA VAL A 158 14.20 19.12 14.85
C VAL A 158 14.89 20.46 15.04
N SER A 159 16.04 20.47 15.71
CA SER A 159 16.97 21.61 15.76
C SER A 159 18.38 21.10 15.49
N ASP A 160 19.11 21.78 14.62
CA ASP A 160 20.52 21.54 14.36
C ASP A 160 21.26 22.87 14.43
N ASP A 161 22.30 22.96 15.26
CA ASP A 161 23.08 24.18 15.52
C ASP A 161 24.41 24.18 14.74
N SER A 162 24.59 23.24 13.81
CA SER A 162 25.86 23.06 13.12
C SER A 162 26.03 24.00 11.92
N GLN A 163 24.93 24.33 11.20
CA GLN A 163 24.87 25.22 10.02
C GLN A 163 23.47 25.23 9.38
N PHE A 164 23.30 25.95 8.26
CA PHE A 164 22.10 25.89 7.42
C PHE A 164 22.08 24.60 6.58
N VAL A 165 21.30 23.63 7.06
CA VAL A 165 21.05 22.35 6.38
C VAL A 165 19.64 22.29 5.80
N ASP A 166 19.52 21.85 4.55
CA ASP A 166 18.24 21.72 3.83
C ASP A 166 17.56 20.36 4.06
N THR A 167 18.21 19.44 4.79
CA THR A 167 17.67 18.12 5.10
C THR A 167 18.09 17.64 6.48
N LEU A 168 17.12 17.15 7.25
CA LEU A 168 17.31 16.66 8.61
C LEU A 168 16.44 15.43 8.86
N THR A 169 16.92 14.48 9.66
CA THR A 169 16.18 13.25 9.99
C THR A 169 15.87 13.22 11.48
N ALA A 170 14.59 13.06 11.84
CA ALA A 170 14.17 12.89 13.22
C ALA A 170 12.80 12.22 13.32
N GLY A 171 12.55 11.51 14.44
CA GLY A 171 11.23 10.94 14.73
C GLY A 171 10.70 9.97 13.68
N GLY A 172 11.59 9.30 12.93
CA GLY A 172 11.22 8.38 11.84
C GLY A 172 10.89 9.05 10.51
N TYR A 173 11.19 10.35 10.35
CA TYR A 173 10.99 11.09 9.10
C TYR A 173 12.26 11.80 8.66
N VAL A 174 12.47 11.89 7.35
CA VAL A 174 13.38 12.82 6.69
C VAL A 174 12.59 14.08 6.33
N TYR A 175 13.02 15.22 6.84
CA TYR A 175 12.50 16.54 6.53
C TYR A 175 13.42 17.21 5.51
N THR A 176 12.86 17.70 4.42
CA THR A 176 13.61 18.32 3.32
C THR A 176 12.98 19.65 2.93
N LYS A 177 13.80 20.67 2.73
CA LYS A 177 13.38 21.96 2.15
C LYS A 177 12.81 21.77 0.76
N ASN A 178 11.64 22.35 0.53
CA ASN A 178 10.89 22.21 -0.72
C ASN A 178 10.88 23.53 -1.50
N GLY A 179 11.94 23.73 -2.28
CA GLY A 179 12.13 24.90 -3.14
C GLY A 179 12.89 26.05 -2.48
N ALA A 180 13.09 27.12 -3.24
CA ALA A 180 13.87 28.30 -2.84
C ALA A 180 12.99 29.48 -2.37
N SER A 181 11.68 29.43 -2.58
CA SER A 181 10.77 30.49 -2.18
C SER A 181 10.53 30.43 -0.67
N GLN A 182 10.85 31.50 0.04
CA GLN A 182 10.49 31.64 1.45
C GLN A 182 8.97 31.78 1.59
N VAL A 183 8.42 31.18 2.64
CA VAL A 183 7.01 31.33 3.04
C VAL A 183 6.82 32.38 4.12
N ASP A 184 7.87 32.67 4.90
CA ASP A 184 7.86 33.69 5.95
C ASP A 184 9.30 34.09 6.32
N TYR A 185 9.44 35.24 6.97
CA TYR A 185 10.72 35.78 7.44
C TYR A 185 10.49 36.55 8.74
N CYS A 186 11.37 36.34 9.70
CA CYS A 186 11.36 37.08 10.96
C CYS A 186 12.75 37.61 11.30
N SER A 187 12.81 38.79 11.90
CA SER A 187 14.02 39.31 12.51
C SER A 187 13.71 40.05 13.81
N ALA A 188 14.58 39.90 14.80
CA ALA A 188 14.42 40.55 16.10
C ALA A 188 15.76 40.85 16.77
N GLY A 189 15.71 41.76 17.74
CA GLY A 189 16.84 42.16 18.56
C GLY A 189 17.34 43.57 18.24
N ASP A 190 18.55 43.84 18.71
CA ASP A 190 19.24 45.12 18.61
C ASP A 190 20.56 44.91 17.88
N TYR A 191 20.71 45.58 16.73
CA TYR A 191 21.90 45.51 15.90
C TYR A 191 23.17 46.02 16.60
N THR A 192 23.13 46.64 17.78
CA THR A 192 24.36 46.98 18.51
C THR A 192 24.83 45.87 19.44
N ASN A 193 23.91 45.05 19.98
CA ASN A 193 24.20 44.06 21.01
C ASN A 193 24.04 42.63 20.50
N SER A 194 22.82 42.26 20.15
CA SER A 194 22.47 40.96 19.61
C SER A 194 21.22 41.04 18.76
N TRP A 195 21.29 40.45 17.59
CA TRP A 195 20.17 40.35 16.67
C TRP A 195 20.14 38.94 16.07
N TRP A 196 18.99 38.56 15.56
CA TRP A 196 18.84 37.33 14.82
C TRP A 196 17.74 37.45 13.77
N GLU A 197 17.85 36.61 12.76
CA GLU A 197 16.89 36.48 11.69
C GLU A 197 16.62 35.01 11.39
N GLU A 198 15.41 34.70 10.93
CA GLU A 198 15.01 33.36 10.55
C GLU A 198 14.16 33.39 9.28
N THR A 199 14.66 32.74 8.24
CA THR A 199 13.92 32.57 6.99
C THR A 199 13.26 31.21 6.96
N LEU A 200 11.95 31.16 6.74
CA LEU A 200 11.17 29.93 6.71
C LEU A 200 10.87 29.52 5.26
N TYR A 201 11.11 28.25 4.95
CA TYR A 201 10.80 27.65 3.65
C TYR A 201 9.79 26.52 3.79
N PRO A 202 9.07 26.16 2.71
CA PRO A 202 8.25 24.96 2.69
C PRO A 202 9.12 23.74 3.02
N VAL A 203 8.54 22.79 3.75
CA VAL A 203 9.20 21.55 4.17
C VAL A 203 8.34 20.36 3.76
N CYS A 204 8.99 19.33 3.22
CA CYS A 204 8.41 18.01 3.03
C CYS A 204 8.93 17.07 4.11
N ARG A 205 8.06 16.24 4.68
CA ARG A 205 8.48 15.09 5.49
C ARG A 205 8.20 13.79 4.74
N THR A 206 9.15 12.87 4.76
CA THR A 206 9.04 11.53 4.17
C THR A 206 9.42 10.51 5.22
N PRO A 207 8.62 9.45 5.46
CA PRO A 207 9.01 8.39 6.39
C PRO A 207 10.35 7.74 5.99
N VAL A 208 11.17 7.41 7.00
CA VAL A 208 12.42 6.64 6.83
C VAL A 208 12.13 5.17 6.62
#